data_AF-A0A5C8NNI7-F1
#
_entry.id   AF-A0A5C8NNI7-F1
#
_cell.length_a   1.000
_cell.length_b   1.000
_cell.length_c   1.000
_cell.angle_alpha   90.00
_cell.angle_beta   90.00
_cell.angle_gamma   90.00
#
_symmetry.space_group_name_H-M   'P 1'
#
loop_
_entity.id
_entity.type
_entity.pdbx_description
1 polymer ?
#
loop_
_entity_poly.entity_id
_entity_poly.type
_entity_poly.pdbx_seq_one_letter_code
_entity_poly.pdbx_strand_id
1 'polypeptide(L)'
;MRPLLLGAAVVVLLAGCQGENDPGEMTAQQYRSLAAQKSTLSVDDVTAKGAIRSTKLEKAWSDDGGAAPAAGLDCLFARTTFKTRDRGVARFCFDAQGTAVSVERNRSDLPNPSY
;
A
#
# COMPACT_ATOMS: atom_id res chain seq x y z
N MET A 1 32.14 49.77 -13.40
CA MET A 1 31.56 48.68 -14.20
C MET A 1 31.89 47.36 -13.49
N ARG A 2 30.89 46.73 -12.86
CA ARG A 2 31.02 45.47 -12.11
C ARG A 2 30.21 44.40 -12.84
N PRO A 3 30.80 43.30 -13.33
CA PRO A 3 30.01 42.16 -13.78
C PRO A 3 29.66 41.27 -12.58
N LEU A 4 28.37 40.90 -12.53
CA LEU A 4 27.74 40.12 -11.49
C LEU A 4 28.32 38.69 -11.42
N LEU A 5 28.53 38.24 -10.18
CA LEU A 5 28.70 36.84 -9.80
C LEU A 5 27.39 36.08 -10.08
N LEU A 6 27.38 35.19 -11.08
CA LEU A 6 26.35 34.16 -11.21
C LEU A 6 26.59 33.12 -10.11
N GLY A 7 25.77 33.18 -9.06
CA GLY A 7 25.64 32.10 -8.09
C GLY A 7 24.90 30.92 -8.73
N ALA A 8 25.63 29.85 -9.01
CA ALA A 8 25.02 28.56 -9.34
C ALA A 8 24.46 27.96 -8.04
N ALA A 9 23.14 28.05 -7.86
CA ALA A 9 22.43 27.30 -6.85
C ALA A 9 22.46 25.82 -7.25
N VAL A 10 23.34 25.05 -6.61
CA VAL A 10 23.35 23.60 -6.70
C VAL A 10 22.09 23.09 -6.01
N VAL A 11 21.11 22.68 -6.80
CA VAL A 11 19.94 21.94 -6.32
C VAL A 11 20.46 20.60 -5.81
N VAL A 12 20.53 20.48 -4.48
CA VAL A 12 20.78 19.21 -3.80
C VAL A 12 19.56 18.32 -4.06
N LEU A 13 19.65 17.49 -5.09
CA LEU A 13 18.80 16.32 -5.25
C LEU A 13 19.11 15.40 -4.07
N LEU A 14 18.33 15.53 -3.00
CA LEU A 14 18.16 14.50 -2.01
C LEU A 14 17.55 13.29 -2.71
N ALA A 15 18.41 12.46 -3.29
CA ALA A 15 18.09 11.09 -3.64
C ALA A 15 17.76 10.38 -2.33
N GLY A 16 16.50 10.50 -1.90
CA GLY A 16 15.94 9.65 -0.87
C GLY A 16 16.09 8.23 -1.38
N CYS A 17 16.73 7.37 -0.59
CA CYS A 17 16.73 5.94 -0.76
C CYS A 17 15.29 5.43 -0.65
N GLN A 18 14.51 5.55 -1.71
CA GLN A 18 13.32 4.76 -1.89
C GLN A 18 13.82 3.41 -2.38
N GLY A 19 13.78 2.40 -1.51
CA GLY A 19 13.81 1.03 -1.99
C GLY A 19 12.72 0.94 -3.06
N GLU A 20 13.13 0.66 -4.30
CA GLU A 20 12.23 0.33 -5.40
C GLU A 20 11.44 -0.89 -4.95
N ASN A 21 10.30 -0.65 -4.29
CA ASN A 21 9.34 -1.70 -4.09
C ASN A 21 8.73 -1.93 -5.47
N ASP A 22 8.78 -3.17 -5.96
CA ASP A 22 8.09 -3.55 -7.18
C ASP A 22 6.62 -3.08 -7.09
N PRO A 23 6.02 -2.56 -8.18
CA PRO A 23 4.62 -2.15 -8.15
C PRO A 23 3.73 -3.27 -7.61
N GLY A 24 2.97 -2.98 -6.55
CA GLY A 24 2.19 -3.99 -5.84
C GLY A 24 2.91 -4.65 -4.66
N GLU A 25 4.09 -4.18 -4.25
CA GLU A 25 4.78 -4.63 -3.05
C GLU A 25 4.91 -3.53 -1.98
N MET A 26 4.68 -3.92 -0.73
CA MET A 26 4.77 -3.08 0.45
C MET A 26 5.74 -3.72 1.45
N THR A 27 6.94 -3.16 1.56
CA THR A 27 7.95 -3.62 2.51
C THR A 27 7.68 -3.07 3.92
N ALA A 28 7.76 -3.95 4.94
CA ALA A 28 7.74 -3.60 6.37
C ALA A 28 6.44 -3.00 6.95
N GLN A 29 5.28 -3.50 6.53
CA GLN A 29 4.01 -2.94 6.99
C GLN A 29 3.44 -3.50 8.30
N GLN A 30 3.05 -2.57 9.18
CA GLN A 30 2.42 -2.79 10.49
C GLN A 30 0.89 -2.57 10.48
N TYR A 31 0.21 -2.67 9.33
CA TYR A 31 -1.26 -2.66 9.34
C TYR A 31 -1.74 -3.99 9.94
N ARG A 32 -2.16 -3.94 11.20
CA ARG A 32 -2.92 -5.05 11.79
C ARG A 32 -4.23 -5.18 11.02
N SER A 33 -4.73 -6.40 10.90
CA SER A 33 -6.07 -6.70 10.39
C SER A 33 -7.09 -5.93 11.21
N LEU A 34 -7.49 -4.76 10.72
CA LEU A 34 -8.54 -3.96 11.32
C LEU A 34 -9.78 -4.27 10.50
N ALA A 35 -10.62 -5.18 10.98
CA ALA A 35 -11.95 -5.35 10.43
C ALA A 35 -12.61 -3.96 10.30
N ALA A 36 -12.78 -3.49 9.05
CA ALA A 36 -13.49 -2.28 8.65
C ALA A 36 -13.31 -1.04 9.56
N GLN A 37 -12.09 -0.75 10.04
CA GLN A 37 -11.88 0.51 10.75
C GLN A 37 -11.58 1.61 9.74
N LYS A 38 -12.37 2.69 9.80
CA LYS A 38 -12.10 3.93 9.08
C LYS A 38 -10.71 4.40 9.47
N SER A 39 -9.79 4.35 8.51
CA SER A 39 -8.41 4.79 8.70
C SER A 39 -8.27 6.21 8.14
N THR A 40 -7.29 6.97 8.60
CA THR A 40 -6.99 8.31 8.08
C THR A 40 -6.05 8.25 6.87
N LEU A 41 -5.98 7.12 6.16
CA LEU A 41 -5.16 6.97 4.96
C LEU A 41 -5.87 7.58 3.76
N SER A 42 -5.09 8.20 2.88
CA SER A 42 -5.53 8.57 1.53
C SER A 42 -5.13 7.51 0.50
N VAL A 43 -5.73 7.60 -0.69
CA VAL A 43 -5.35 6.78 -1.86
C VAL A 43 -3.87 7.03 -2.22
N ASP A 44 -3.41 8.27 -2.12
CA ASP A 44 -2.03 8.64 -2.43
C ASP A 44 -1.04 8.02 -1.44
N ASP A 45 -1.37 8.01 -0.14
CA ASP A 45 -0.52 7.41 0.90
C ASP A 45 -0.25 5.92 0.64
N VAL A 46 -1.29 5.17 0.26
CA VAL A 46 -1.17 3.74 0.02
C VAL A 46 -0.53 3.46 -1.34
N THR A 47 -0.80 4.29 -2.36
CA THR A 47 -0.18 4.17 -3.69
C THR A 47 1.32 4.45 -3.63
N ALA A 48 1.74 5.50 -2.91
CA ALA A 48 3.14 5.83 -2.68
C ALA A 48 3.90 4.73 -1.93
N LYS A 49 3.17 3.88 -1.19
CA LYS A 49 3.72 2.72 -0.48
C LYS A 49 3.69 1.44 -1.32
N GLY A 50 3.11 1.46 -2.53
CA GLY A 50 3.10 0.32 -3.45
C GLY A 50 1.74 -0.36 -3.63
N ALA A 51 0.65 0.14 -3.05
CA ALA A 51 -0.68 -0.40 -3.33
C ALA A 51 -1.17 0.01 -4.71
N ILE A 52 -1.80 -0.93 -5.41
CA ILE A 52 -2.25 -0.76 -6.79
C ILE A 52 -3.64 -1.38 -6.98
N ARG A 53 -4.36 -0.92 -8.00
CA ARG A 53 -5.51 -1.67 -8.51
C ARG A 53 -4.98 -2.84 -9.33
N SER A 54 -5.28 -4.07 -8.89
CA SER A 54 -4.76 -5.27 -9.53
C SER A 54 -5.69 -6.46 -9.30
N THR A 55 -6.30 -6.95 -10.38
CA THR A 55 -7.15 -8.15 -10.36
C THR A 55 -6.37 -9.40 -9.93
N LYS A 56 -5.06 -9.45 -10.19
CA LYS A 56 -4.18 -10.52 -9.75
C LYS A 56 -4.03 -10.55 -8.23
N LEU A 57 -3.83 -9.38 -7.60
CA LEU A 57 -3.68 -9.28 -6.16
C LEU A 57 -5.02 -9.44 -5.43
N GLU A 58 -6.10 -8.93 -6.02
CA GLU A 58 -7.48 -9.18 -5.55
C GLU A 58 -7.83 -10.67 -5.57
N LYS A 59 -7.47 -11.38 -6.65
CA LYS A 59 -7.63 -12.83 -6.72
C LYS A 59 -6.82 -13.53 -5.63
N ALA A 60 -5.55 -13.17 -5.46
CA ALA A 60 -4.71 -13.76 -4.40
C ALA A 60 -5.29 -13.50 -3.00
N TRP A 61 -5.78 -12.29 -2.73
CA TRP A 61 -6.47 -11.95 -1.48
C TRP A 61 -7.66 -12.89 -1.20
N SER A 62 -8.47 -13.13 -2.23
CA SER A 62 -9.67 -13.97 -2.15
C SER A 62 -9.33 -15.46 -2.01
N ASP A 63 -8.33 -15.93 -2.77
CA ASP A 63 -7.84 -17.32 -2.71
C ASP A 63 -7.25 -17.64 -1.33
N ASP A 64 -6.66 -16.64 -0.65
CA ASP A 64 -6.17 -16.75 0.73
C ASP A 64 -7.31 -16.66 1.79
N GLY A 65 -8.58 -16.61 1.39
CA GLY A 65 -9.75 -16.56 2.31
C GLY A 65 -10.18 -15.16 2.74
N GLY A 66 -9.70 -14.11 2.06
CA GLY A 66 -10.10 -12.74 2.33
C GLY A 66 -11.54 -12.45 1.89
N ALA A 67 -12.30 -11.74 2.71
CA ALA A 67 -13.68 -11.38 2.39
C ALA A 67 -13.75 -10.46 1.16
N ALA A 68 -14.85 -10.51 0.39
CA ALA A 68 -15.11 -9.54 -0.68
C ALA A 68 -15.31 -8.12 -0.12
N PRO A 69 -14.97 -7.06 -0.86
CA PRO A 69 -15.23 -5.69 -0.42
C PRO A 69 -16.72 -5.39 -0.47
N ALA A 70 -17.17 -4.42 0.34
CA ALA A 70 -18.54 -3.93 0.23
C ALA A 70 -18.76 -3.26 -1.15
N ALA A 71 -19.98 -3.36 -1.67
CA ALA A 71 -20.33 -2.77 -2.95
C ALA A 71 -20.09 -1.25 -2.97
N GLY A 72 -19.56 -0.74 -4.08
CA GLY A 72 -19.30 0.69 -4.28
C GLY A 72 -17.99 1.20 -3.66
N LEU A 73 -17.18 0.34 -3.06
CA LEU A 73 -15.84 0.69 -2.59
C LEU A 73 -14.80 0.44 -3.69
N ASP A 74 -13.82 1.33 -3.77
CA ASP A 74 -12.65 1.17 -4.62
C ASP A 74 -11.47 0.68 -3.78
N CYS A 75 -10.88 -0.45 -4.17
CA CYS A 75 -9.88 -1.13 -3.37
C CYS A 75 -8.54 -1.22 -4.08
N LEU A 76 -7.48 -0.86 -3.35
CA LEU A 76 -6.09 -1.06 -3.75
C LEU A 76 -5.49 -2.22 -2.96
N PHE A 77 -4.54 -2.91 -3.58
CA PHE A 77 -3.93 -4.12 -3.05
C PHE A 77 -2.41 -4.04 -3.12
N ALA A 78 -1.74 -4.66 -2.16
CA ALA A 78 -0.29 -4.84 -2.17
C ALA A 78 0.10 -6.16 -1.50
N ARG A 79 1.14 -6.82 -2.01
CA ARG A 79 1.84 -7.88 -1.30
C ARG A 79 2.58 -7.28 -0.12
N THR A 80 2.51 -7.95 1.02
CA THR A 80 3.21 -7.52 2.22
C THR A 80 4.40 -8.44 2.45
N THR A 81 5.60 -7.86 2.60
CA THR A 81 6.81 -8.63 2.91
C THR A 81 7.39 -8.22 4.25
N PHE A 82 7.97 -9.18 4.98
CA PHE A 82 8.73 -8.94 6.21
C PHE A 82 10.03 -9.72 6.18
N LYS A 83 11.17 -9.03 6.28
CA LYS A 83 12.52 -9.63 6.24
C LYS A 83 12.63 -10.68 5.14
N THR A 84 12.30 -10.27 3.90
CA THR A 84 12.31 -11.06 2.65
C THR A 84 11.29 -12.20 2.52
N ARG A 85 10.41 -12.41 3.50
CA ARG A 85 9.32 -13.39 3.39
C ARG A 85 8.03 -12.72 3.00
N ASP A 86 7.30 -13.33 2.07
CA ASP A 86 5.90 -13.01 1.82
C ASP A 86 5.08 -13.26 3.10
N ARG A 87 4.13 -12.37 3.34
CA ARG A 87 3.23 -12.38 4.50
C ARG A 87 1.77 -12.25 4.07
N GLY A 88 1.48 -12.36 2.78
CA GLY A 88 0.16 -12.26 2.18
C GLY A 88 -0.15 -10.87 1.65
N VAL A 89 -1.41 -10.63 1.30
CA VAL A 89 -1.87 -9.42 0.62
C VAL A 89 -2.51 -8.46 1.64
N ALA A 90 -2.31 -7.16 1.47
CA ALA A 90 -3.07 -6.10 2.12
C ALA A 90 -4.08 -5.49 1.14
N ARG A 91 -5.26 -5.13 1.65
CA ARG A 91 -6.34 -4.45 0.93
C ARG A 91 -6.68 -3.13 1.62
N PHE A 92 -6.78 -2.07 0.83
CA PHE A 92 -7.17 -0.72 1.27
C PHE A 92 -8.38 -0.30 0.46
N CYS A 93 -9.54 -0.17 1.10
CA CYS A 93 -10.78 0.21 0.42
C CYS A 93 -11.20 1.62 0.81
N PHE A 94 -11.64 2.38 -0.19
CA PHE A 94 -12.00 3.79 -0.10
C PHE A 94 -13.43 4.01 -0.61
N ASP A 95 -14.13 4.96 -0.01
CA ASP A 95 -15.42 5.44 -0.54
C ASP A 95 -15.22 6.38 -1.75
N ALA A 96 -16.33 6.83 -2.34
CA ALA A 96 -16.31 7.74 -3.48
C ALA A 96 -15.68 9.12 -3.18
N GLN A 97 -15.51 9.46 -1.90
CA GLN A 97 -14.85 10.68 -1.44
C GLN A 97 -13.34 10.47 -1.22
N GLY A 98 -12.82 9.25 -1.44
CA GLY A 98 -11.42 8.90 -1.20
C GLY A 98 -11.08 8.69 0.27
N THR A 99 -12.08 8.53 1.13
CA THR A 99 -11.87 8.26 2.57
C THR A 99 -11.67 6.76 2.77
N ALA A 100 -10.59 6.37 3.46
CA ALA A 100 -10.37 4.97 3.78
C ALA A 100 -11.46 4.44 4.73
N VAL A 101 -12.18 3.41 4.28
CA VAL A 101 -13.24 2.76 5.05
C VAL A 101 -12.82 1.40 5.61
N SER A 102 -11.84 0.74 4.98
CA SER A 102 -11.24 -0.46 5.55
C SER A 102 -9.78 -0.65 5.12
N VAL A 103 -8.99 -1.22 6.04
CA VAL A 103 -7.62 -1.65 5.79
C VAL A 103 -7.47 -3.04 6.38
N GLU A 104 -7.28 -4.02 5.52
CA GLU A 104 -7.25 -5.42 5.91
C GLU A 104 -5.96 -6.06 5.42
N ARG A 105 -5.46 -7.02 6.18
CA ARG A 105 -4.30 -7.81 5.80
C ARG A 105 -4.64 -9.27 5.92
N ASN A 106 -4.59 -9.97 4.80
CA ASN A 106 -4.73 -11.41 4.78
C ASN A 106 -3.33 -12.03 4.86
N ARG A 107 -3.16 -12.97 5.79
CA ARG A 107 -1.86 -13.56 6.08
C ARG A 107 -1.80 -14.96 5.52
N SER A 108 -1.03 -15.13 4.45
CA SER A 108 -0.76 -16.45 3.86
C SER A 108 0.04 -17.39 4.78
N ASP A 109 0.61 -16.87 5.88
CA ASP A 109 1.35 -17.64 6.89
C ASP A 109 0.52 -18.09 8.10
N LEU A 110 -0.74 -17.67 8.20
CA LEU A 110 -1.65 -18.19 9.22
C LEU A 110 -2.32 -19.47 8.71
N PRO A 111 -2.32 -20.57 9.47
CA PRO A 111 -3.18 -21.70 9.13
C PRO A 111 -4.61 -21.18 9.04
N ASN A 112 -5.25 -21.45 7.90
CA ASN A 112 -6.62 -21.08 7.60
C ASN A 112 -7.49 -21.43 8.83
N PRO A 113 -8.14 -20.45 9.50
CA PRO A 113 -8.99 -20.75 10.64
C PRO A 113 -10.16 -21.55 10.09
N SER A 114 -10.03 -22.87 10.18
CA SER A 114 -11.07 -23.82 9.83
C SER A 114 -12.20 -23.58 10.84
N TYR A 115 -13.27 -22.92 10.39
CA TYR A 115 -14.52 -22.82 11.13
C TYR A 115 -15.37 -24.06 10.90
#